data_AF-A0A930X1F5-F1
#
_entry.id   AF-A0A930X1F5-F1
#
_cell.length_a   1.000
_cell.length_b   1.000
_cell.length_c   1.000
_cell.angle_alpha   90.00
_cell.angle_beta   90.00
_cell.angle_gamma   90.00
#
_symmetry.space_group_name_H-M   'P 1'
#
loop_
_entity.id
_entity.type
_entity.pdbx_description
1 polymer ?
#
loop_
_entity_poly.entity_id
_entity_poly.type
_entity_poly.pdbx_seq_one_letter_code
_entity_poly.pdbx_strand_id
1 'polypeptide(L)'
;MPQQFQQPHVRPWSLIAWNAISPEHLLGFQRDAFCALLAGAINTEAPIRGDTQSSRQYLSALYPDMANFVGGCVDASGSLVSLGLWEREKKRHTPALIKLYTQLQGEPPAVISHPARPYQAEGHPRDRLYRHGLHRIATEYGATCLYLWIMAHTTGPLQAALGELLIDEVNHMTKFWGFGVWAYPDSSLGKISRTLYQAMR
;
A
#
# COMPACT_ATOMS: atom_id res chain seq x y z
N MET A 1 7.17 -3.74 -21.39
CA MET A 1 6.42 -3.55 -20.13
C MET A 1 5.34 -4.62 -20.06
N PRO A 2 5.15 -5.31 -18.91
CA PRO A 2 4.06 -6.27 -18.74
C PRO A 2 2.69 -5.74 -19.19
N GLN A 3 1.84 -6.61 -19.74
CA GLN A 3 0.55 -6.24 -20.35
C GLN A 3 -0.39 -5.48 -19.40
N GLN A 4 -0.25 -5.71 -18.08
CA GLN A 4 -0.98 -4.97 -17.02
C GLN A 4 -0.74 -3.45 -17.01
N PHE A 5 0.33 -2.95 -17.63
CA PHE A 5 0.59 -1.50 -17.77
C PHE A 5 -0.11 -0.87 -18.96
N GLN A 6 -0.51 -1.67 -19.94
CA GLN A 6 -1.15 -1.17 -21.16
C GLN A 6 -2.66 -0.96 -20.96
N GLN A 7 -3.29 -1.80 -20.14
CA GLN A 7 -4.72 -1.69 -19.79
C GLN A 7 -4.93 -1.87 -18.27
N PRO A 8 -4.44 -0.93 -17.45
CA PRO A 8 -4.58 -1.02 -16.01
C PRO A 8 -6.06 -0.91 -15.60
N HIS A 9 -6.57 -1.94 -14.94
CA HIS A 9 -7.91 -1.96 -14.37
C HIS A 9 -7.84 -2.32 -12.89
N VAL A 10 -8.69 -1.67 -12.11
CA VAL A 10 -8.79 -1.93 -10.67
C VAL A 10 -9.34 -3.32 -10.48
N ARG A 11 -8.66 -4.13 -9.67
CA ARG A 11 -9.19 -5.45 -9.31
C ARG A 11 -10.54 -5.30 -8.60
N PRO A 12 -11.62 -5.92 -9.09
CA PRO A 12 -12.89 -5.93 -8.38
C PRO A 12 -12.75 -6.73 -7.08
N TRP A 13 -13.33 -6.21 -6.00
CA TRP A 13 -13.50 -6.97 -4.76
C TRP A 13 -14.74 -7.85 -4.87
N SER A 14 -14.70 -9.02 -4.25
CA SER A 14 -15.88 -9.86 -4.07
C SER A 14 -16.93 -9.14 -3.23
N LEU A 15 -18.18 -9.60 -3.30
CA LEU A 15 -19.24 -9.05 -2.46
C LEU A 15 -18.97 -9.38 -0.99
N ILE A 16 -18.87 -8.33 -0.16
CA ILE A 16 -18.69 -8.46 1.30
C ILE A 16 -20.02 -8.14 1.97
N ALA A 17 -20.48 -9.05 2.83
CA ALA A 17 -21.66 -8.84 3.68
C ALA A 17 -21.32 -7.90 4.85
N TRP A 18 -21.05 -6.63 4.55
CA TRP A 18 -20.54 -5.65 5.51
C TRP A 18 -21.39 -5.49 6.79
N ASN A 19 -22.71 -5.62 6.66
CA ASN A 19 -23.64 -5.46 7.78
C ASN A 19 -23.71 -6.69 8.69
N ALA A 20 -23.09 -7.81 8.29
CA ALA A 20 -23.00 -9.03 9.07
C ALA A 20 -21.64 -9.16 9.78
N ILE A 21 -20.77 -8.14 9.71
CA ILE A 21 -19.52 -8.12 10.46
C ILE A 21 -19.84 -7.84 11.92
N SER A 22 -19.29 -8.64 12.81
CA SER A 22 -19.55 -8.59 14.25
C SER A 22 -18.34 -9.09 15.04
N PRO A 23 -18.24 -8.80 16.34
CA PRO A 23 -17.13 -9.27 17.19
C PRO A 23 -16.98 -10.79 17.30
N GLU A 24 -18.05 -11.57 17.07
CA GLU A 24 -17.99 -13.04 17.12
C GLU A 24 -17.14 -13.65 15.99
N HIS A 25 -16.83 -12.85 14.97
CA HIS A 25 -15.93 -13.23 13.88
C HIS A 25 -14.45 -13.17 14.28
N LEU A 26 -14.10 -12.72 15.48
CA LEU A 26 -12.74 -12.72 16.00
C LEU A 26 -12.41 -14.08 16.65
N LEU A 27 -11.32 -14.71 16.22
CA LEU A 27 -10.89 -16.03 16.69
C LEU A 27 -9.77 -15.89 17.72
N GLY A 28 -10.08 -16.09 19.01
CA GLY A 28 -9.09 -16.14 20.08
C GLY A 28 -8.32 -14.84 20.32
N PHE A 29 -8.82 -13.71 19.79
CA PHE A 29 -8.14 -12.43 19.85
C PHE A 29 -9.00 -11.36 20.53
N GLN A 30 -8.40 -10.58 21.41
CA GLN A 30 -9.09 -9.53 22.13
C GLN A 30 -9.52 -8.42 21.17
N ARG A 31 -10.81 -8.04 21.23
CA ARG A 31 -11.39 -7.02 20.35
C ARG A 31 -10.60 -5.72 20.35
N ASP A 32 -10.23 -5.22 21.53
CA ASP A 32 -9.57 -3.92 21.64
C ASP A 32 -8.16 -3.96 21.04
N ALA A 33 -7.44 -5.06 21.21
CA ALA A 33 -6.15 -5.29 20.55
C ALA A 33 -6.32 -5.35 19.02
N PHE A 34 -7.39 -6.00 18.52
CA PHE A 34 -7.68 -6.04 17.09
C PHE A 34 -7.94 -4.65 16.52
N CYS A 35 -8.75 -3.88 17.23
CA CYS A 35 -9.11 -2.53 16.82
C CYS A 35 -7.90 -1.59 16.88
N ALA A 36 -6.98 -1.77 17.83
CA ALA A 36 -5.71 -1.07 17.85
C ALA A 36 -4.85 -1.36 16.61
N LEU A 37 -4.80 -2.62 16.16
CA LEU A 37 -4.12 -3.00 14.91
C LEU A 37 -4.77 -2.34 13.69
N LEU A 38 -6.11 -2.37 13.61
CA LEU A 38 -6.84 -1.68 12.54
C LEU A 38 -6.57 -0.17 12.54
N ALA A 39 -6.57 0.48 13.71
CA ALA A 39 -6.25 1.90 13.82
C ALA A 39 -4.82 2.20 13.32
N GLY A 40 -3.85 1.36 13.68
CA GLY A 40 -2.48 1.45 13.15
C GLY A 40 -2.42 1.31 11.63
N ALA A 41 -3.14 0.35 11.05
CA ALA A 41 -3.22 0.17 9.60
C ALA A 41 -3.88 1.38 8.91
N ILE A 42 -4.98 1.92 9.48
CA ILE A 42 -5.66 3.12 8.98
C ILE A 42 -4.69 4.30 8.91
N ASN A 43 -3.93 4.54 9.97
CA ASN A 43 -2.97 5.65 10.02
C ASN A 43 -1.82 5.47 9.01
N THR A 44 -1.46 4.22 8.70
CA THR A 44 -0.43 3.89 7.70
C THR A 44 -0.95 4.07 6.26
N GLU A 45 -2.20 3.73 6.00
CA GLU A 45 -2.81 3.82 4.65
C GLU A 45 -3.36 5.23 4.35
N ALA A 46 -3.74 6.01 5.36
CA ALA A 46 -4.34 7.35 5.20
C ALA A 46 -3.55 8.32 4.31
N PRO A 47 -2.19 8.41 4.37
CA PRO A 47 -1.43 9.31 3.50
C PRO A 47 -1.27 8.83 2.05
N ILE A 48 -2.08 7.86 1.59
CA ILE A 48 -1.92 7.21 0.28
C ILE A 48 -1.72 8.16 -0.91
N ARG A 49 -2.43 9.30 -0.95
CA ARG A 49 -2.23 10.28 -2.02
C ARG A 49 -0.81 10.85 -2.01
N GLY A 50 -0.29 11.22 -0.85
CA GLY A 50 1.07 11.72 -0.76
C GLY A 50 2.10 10.66 -1.13
N ASP A 51 1.90 9.42 -0.69
CA ASP A 51 2.79 8.29 -0.98
C ASP A 51 2.83 7.93 -2.47
N THR A 52 1.66 7.94 -3.13
CA THR A 52 1.53 7.67 -4.58
C THR A 52 2.16 8.80 -5.40
N GLN A 53 1.96 10.06 -5.01
CA GLN A 53 2.59 11.19 -5.69
C GLN A 53 4.11 11.24 -5.49
N SER A 54 4.60 10.95 -4.28
CA SER A 54 6.04 10.83 -4.00
C SER A 54 6.66 9.73 -4.87
N SER A 55 6.01 8.56 -4.94
CA SER A 55 6.46 7.46 -5.80
C SER A 55 6.45 7.81 -7.29
N ARG A 56 5.42 8.51 -7.76
CA ARG A 56 5.37 9.04 -9.14
C ARG A 56 6.54 9.97 -9.42
N GLN A 57 6.88 10.87 -8.49
CA GLN A 57 8.01 11.80 -8.66
C GLN A 57 9.35 11.07 -8.81
N TYR A 58 9.63 10.07 -7.97
CA TYR A 58 10.85 9.24 -8.11
C TYR A 58 10.93 8.50 -9.45
N LEU A 59 9.78 8.06 -9.99
CA LEU A 59 9.72 7.32 -11.26
C LEU A 59 9.75 8.23 -12.49
N SER A 60 9.19 9.44 -12.40
CA SER A 60 8.85 10.29 -13.55
C SER A 60 9.99 10.53 -14.54
N ALA A 61 11.22 10.74 -14.05
CA ALA A 61 12.37 11.03 -14.88
C ALA A 61 13.00 9.78 -15.55
N LEU A 62 12.78 8.60 -14.99
CA LEU A 62 13.45 7.36 -15.43
C LEU A 62 12.49 6.39 -16.11
N TYR A 63 11.26 6.30 -15.60
CA TYR A 63 10.24 5.33 -15.99
C TYR A 63 8.85 5.99 -15.99
N PRO A 64 8.55 6.88 -16.96
CA PRO A 64 7.30 7.65 -16.99
C PRO A 64 6.04 6.78 -17.01
N ASP A 65 6.05 5.65 -17.72
CA ASP A 65 4.91 4.72 -17.74
C ASP A 65 4.62 4.11 -16.36
N MET A 66 5.67 3.79 -15.58
CA MET A 66 5.52 3.33 -14.21
C MET A 66 5.03 4.46 -13.30
N ALA A 67 5.51 5.68 -13.51
CA ALA A 67 5.03 6.84 -12.78
C ALA A 67 3.51 7.03 -12.97
N ASN A 68 3.04 6.92 -14.22
CA ASN A 68 1.62 6.98 -14.55
C ASN A 68 0.83 5.83 -13.93
N PHE A 69 1.38 4.62 -13.93
CA PHE A 69 0.75 3.47 -13.27
C PHE A 69 0.57 3.69 -11.75
N VAL A 70 1.59 4.24 -11.09
CA VAL A 70 1.66 4.37 -9.62
C VAL A 70 0.82 5.56 -9.13
N GLY A 71 1.09 6.76 -9.63
CA GLY A 71 0.47 8.00 -9.15
C GLY A 71 -0.24 8.82 -10.23
N GLY A 72 -0.38 8.27 -11.44
CA GLY A 72 -1.16 8.90 -12.51
C GLY A 72 -0.43 10.02 -13.24
N CYS A 73 -1.20 10.79 -14.01
CA CYS A 73 -0.67 11.87 -14.85
C CYS A 73 -0.89 13.23 -14.21
N VAL A 74 0.10 14.12 -14.32
CA VAL A 74 -0.05 15.54 -14.00
C VAL A 74 0.08 16.38 -15.26
N ASP A 75 -0.56 17.54 -15.27
CA ASP A 75 -0.40 18.52 -16.34
C ASP A 75 0.88 19.37 -16.14
N ALA A 76 1.09 20.33 -17.05
CA ALA A 76 2.22 21.25 -17.01
C ALA A 76 2.25 22.15 -15.77
N SER A 77 1.10 22.37 -15.11
CA SER A 77 1.02 23.11 -13.84
C SER A 77 1.37 22.24 -12.62
N GLY A 78 1.56 20.94 -12.83
CA GLY A 78 1.73 19.95 -11.76
C GLY A 78 0.41 19.48 -11.14
N SER A 79 -0.73 19.87 -11.72
CA SER A 79 -2.06 19.46 -11.25
C SER A 79 -2.38 18.05 -11.72
N LEU A 80 -3.00 17.25 -10.85
CA LEU A 80 -3.34 15.85 -11.13
C LEU A 80 -4.49 15.74 -12.13
N VAL A 81 -4.23 15.14 -13.29
CA VAL A 81 -5.19 14.95 -14.39
C VAL A 81 -5.88 13.59 -14.28
N SER A 82 -5.14 12.56 -13.89
CA SER A 82 -5.67 11.20 -13.72
C SER A 82 -4.99 10.49 -12.58
N LEU A 83 -5.70 9.56 -11.94
CA LEU A 83 -5.14 8.71 -10.89
C LEU A 83 -4.44 7.50 -11.49
N GLY A 84 -3.31 7.12 -10.90
CA GLY A 84 -2.66 5.85 -11.20
C GLY A 84 -3.53 4.67 -10.76
N LEU A 85 -3.28 3.49 -11.35
CA LEU A 85 -3.99 2.27 -10.95
C LEU A 85 -3.80 1.99 -9.47
N TRP A 86 -2.55 2.04 -9.02
CA TRP A 86 -2.21 1.71 -7.64
C TRP A 86 -2.88 2.68 -6.65
N GLU A 87 -2.89 3.98 -6.93
CA GLU A 87 -3.62 4.96 -6.12
C GLU A 87 -5.15 4.67 -6.09
N ARG A 88 -5.74 4.24 -7.21
CA ARG A 88 -7.17 3.87 -7.26
C ARG A 88 -7.48 2.64 -6.42
N GLU A 89 -6.58 1.63 -6.44
CA GLU A 89 -6.74 0.41 -5.64
C GLU A 89 -6.62 0.73 -4.14
N LYS A 90 -5.52 1.37 -3.74
CA LYS A 90 -5.20 1.70 -2.35
C LYS A 90 -6.18 2.68 -1.69
N LYS A 91 -6.77 3.61 -2.44
CA LYS A 91 -7.81 4.52 -1.91
C LYS A 91 -9.03 3.82 -1.31
N ARG A 92 -9.25 2.54 -1.65
CA ARG A 92 -10.35 1.74 -1.07
C ARG A 92 -10.01 1.17 0.31
N HIS A 93 -8.73 1.14 0.68
CA HIS A 93 -8.25 0.43 1.88
C HIS A 93 -8.63 1.18 3.15
N THR A 94 -8.31 2.48 3.25
CA THR A 94 -8.66 3.28 4.43
C THR A 94 -10.17 3.27 4.73
N PRO A 95 -11.09 3.49 3.76
CA PRO A 95 -12.52 3.38 4.03
C PRO A 95 -12.97 1.98 4.47
N ALA A 96 -12.39 0.92 3.88
CA ALA A 96 -12.69 -0.45 4.27
C ALA A 96 -12.24 -0.73 5.72
N LEU A 97 -11.03 -0.34 6.08
CA LEU A 97 -10.49 -0.50 7.44
C LEU A 97 -11.28 0.30 8.47
N ILE A 98 -11.63 1.55 8.17
CA ILE A 98 -12.51 2.37 9.04
C ILE A 98 -13.84 1.65 9.25
N LYS A 99 -14.44 1.11 8.18
CA LYS A 99 -15.70 0.37 8.28
C LYS A 99 -15.57 -0.89 9.14
N LEU A 100 -14.47 -1.64 9.00
CA LEU A 100 -14.19 -2.80 9.87
C LEU A 100 -14.07 -2.39 11.33
N TYR A 101 -13.29 -1.34 11.62
CA TYR A 101 -13.16 -0.81 12.97
C TYR A 101 -14.52 -0.40 13.55
N THR A 102 -15.31 0.36 12.79
CA THR A 102 -16.63 0.83 13.25
C THR A 102 -17.60 -0.31 13.51
N GLN A 103 -17.60 -1.37 12.70
CA GLN A 103 -18.44 -2.55 12.95
C GLN A 103 -18.03 -3.29 14.24
N LEU A 104 -16.75 -3.25 14.62
CA LEU A 104 -16.26 -3.93 15.81
C LEU A 104 -16.39 -3.09 17.08
N GLN A 105 -16.13 -1.78 17.02
CA GLN A 105 -16.20 -0.87 18.18
C GLN A 105 -17.53 -0.12 18.34
N GLY A 106 -18.35 -0.05 17.28
CA GLY A 106 -19.59 0.73 17.26
C GLY A 106 -19.39 2.22 16.91
N GLU A 107 -18.15 2.72 16.93
CA GLU A 107 -17.80 4.09 16.59
C GLU A 107 -16.60 4.16 15.64
N PRO A 108 -16.46 5.22 14.82
CA PRO A 108 -15.30 5.40 13.95
C PRO A 108 -14.01 5.66 14.76
N PRO A 109 -12.84 5.21 14.27
CA PRO A 109 -11.57 5.48 14.93
C PRO A 109 -11.18 6.95 14.77
N ALA A 110 -10.39 7.46 15.71
CA ALA A 110 -9.62 8.68 15.50
C ALA A 110 -8.53 8.42 14.46
N VAL A 111 -8.59 9.12 13.32
CA VAL A 111 -7.58 9.00 12.27
C VAL A 111 -6.45 9.98 12.54
N ILE A 112 -5.24 9.46 12.74
CA ILE A 112 -4.03 10.25 12.88
C ILE A 112 -3.31 10.21 11.54
N SER A 113 -3.50 11.26 10.72
CA SER A 113 -2.82 11.36 9.44
C SER A 113 -1.38 11.79 9.65
N HIS A 114 -0.44 10.87 9.45
CA HIS A 114 0.96 11.23 9.31
C HIS A 114 1.21 11.81 7.91
N PRO A 115 2.11 12.80 7.76
CA PRO A 115 2.47 13.28 6.43
C PRO A 115 3.18 12.16 5.65
N ALA A 116 2.83 12.01 4.37
CA ALA A 116 3.54 11.13 3.45
C ALA A 116 5.02 11.52 3.39
N ARG A 117 5.89 10.53 3.15
CA ARG A 117 7.32 10.81 2.98
C ARG A 117 7.53 11.58 1.67
N PRO A 118 8.05 12.82 1.72
CA PRO A 118 8.18 13.64 0.52
C PRO A 118 9.24 13.08 -0.43
N TYR A 119 9.12 13.43 -1.70
CA TYR A 119 10.19 13.21 -2.66
C TYR A 119 11.45 13.98 -2.23
N GLN A 120 12.58 13.29 -2.23
CA GLN A 120 13.89 13.87 -1.96
C GLN A 120 14.62 13.99 -3.30
N ALA A 121 15.15 15.17 -3.62
CA ALA A 121 15.80 15.42 -4.92
C ALA A 121 17.32 15.20 -4.91
N GLU A 122 17.92 14.96 -3.74
CA GLU A 122 19.38 14.95 -3.56
C GLU A 122 20.07 13.70 -4.12
N GLY A 123 21.28 13.85 -4.67
CA GLY A 123 22.07 12.73 -5.20
C GLY A 123 21.67 12.26 -6.61
N HIS A 124 22.02 11.04 -6.97
CA HIS A 124 21.77 10.48 -8.31
C HIS A 124 20.33 9.91 -8.42
N PRO A 125 19.55 10.22 -9.48
CA PRO A 125 18.17 9.78 -9.63
C PRO A 125 17.96 8.26 -9.51
N ARG A 126 18.87 7.44 -10.05
CA ARG A 126 18.77 5.97 -9.92
C ARG A 126 18.98 5.50 -8.48
N ASP A 127 19.88 6.11 -7.73
CA ASP A 127 20.12 5.67 -6.34
C ASP A 127 18.96 6.05 -5.44
N ARG A 128 18.38 7.23 -5.66
CA ARG A 128 17.16 7.66 -4.99
C ARG A 128 15.98 6.73 -5.28
N LEU A 129 15.75 6.43 -6.55
CA LEU A 129 14.68 5.52 -6.94
C LEU A 129 14.91 4.11 -6.39
N TYR A 130 16.16 3.63 -6.34
CA TYR A 130 16.50 2.34 -5.72
C TYR A 130 16.11 2.30 -4.24
N ARG A 131 16.51 3.32 -3.45
CA ARG A 131 16.16 3.43 -2.02
C ARG A 131 14.65 3.52 -1.82
N HIS A 132 13.98 4.36 -2.61
CA HIS A 132 12.53 4.50 -2.57
C HIS A 132 11.81 3.19 -2.92
N GLY A 133 12.27 2.50 -3.96
CA GLY A 133 11.73 1.20 -4.38
C GLY A 133 11.84 0.14 -3.29
N LEU A 134 13.01 0.04 -2.64
CA LEU A 134 13.19 -0.86 -1.49
C LEU A 134 12.25 -0.53 -0.33
N HIS A 135 12.07 0.76 -0.04
CA HIS A 135 11.12 1.20 0.97
C HIS A 135 9.69 0.78 0.62
N ARG A 136 9.23 0.98 -0.62
CA ARG A 136 7.89 0.53 -1.04
C ARG A 136 7.72 -0.98 -0.93
N ILE A 137 8.71 -1.77 -1.37
CA ILE A 137 8.69 -3.23 -1.23
C ILE A 137 8.52 -3.62 0.24
N ALA A 138 9.30 -3.01 1.14
CA ALA A 138 9.21 -3.30 2.57
C ALA A 138 7.84 -2.90 3.15
N THR A 139 7.28 -1.76 2.74
CA THR A 139 5.96 -1.31 3.19
C THR A 139 4.85 -2.26 2.74
N GLU A 140 4.77 -2.62 1.46
CA GLU A 140 3.73 -3.56 0.98
C GLU A 140 3.92 -4.97 1.55
N TYR A 141 5.17 -5.42 1.76
CA TYR A 141 5.44 -6.70 2.44
C TYR A 141 4.97 -6.67 3.89
N GLY A 142 5.22 -5.58 4.61
CA GLY A 142 4.73 -5.38 5.98
C GLY A 142 3.21 -5.40 6.07
N ALA A 143 2.53 -4.68 5.16
CA ALA A 143 1.07 -4.68 5.07
C ALA A 143 0.52 -6.07 4.71
N THR A 144 1.14 -6.78 3.76
CA THR A 144 0.82 -8.16 3.42
C THR A 144 0.90 -9.07 4.64
N CYS A 145 1.99 -9.01 5.40
CA CYS A 145 2.16 -9.80 6.62
C CYS A 145 1.10 -9.47 7.66
N LEU A 146 0.82 -8.18 7.89
CA LEU A 146 -0.19 -7.73 8.84
C LEU A 146 -1.58 -8.25 8.45
N TYR A 147 -2.00 -8.05 7.20
CA TYR A 147 -3.32 -8.47 6.71
C TYR A 147 -3.48 -9.98 6.69
N LEU A 148 -2.44 -10.73 6.34
CA LEU A 148 -2.43 -12.19 6.45
C LEU A 148 -2.64 -12.62 7.90
N TRP A 149 -1.91 -12.00 8.83
CA TRP A 149 -1.97 -12.36 10.24
C TRP A 149 -3.34 -12.04 10.84
N ILE A 150 -3.90 -10.83 10.62
CA ILE A 150 -5.24 -10.50 11.14
C ILE A 150 -6.33 -11.34 10.46
N MET A 151 -6.22 -11.63 9.16
CA MET A 151 -7.17 -12.50 8.46
C MET A 151 -7.19 -13.91 9.07
N ALA A 152 -6.03 -14.47 9.40
CA ALA A 152 -5.91 -15.80 10.02
C ALA A 152 -6.59 -15.90 11.39
N HIS A 153 -6.78 -14.76 12.08
CA HIS A 153 -7.47 -14.68 13.38
C HIS A 153 -8.92 -14.21 13.25
N THR A 154 -9.52 -14.34 12.07
CA THR A 154 -10.91 -13.96 11.80
C THR A 154 -11.65 -15.02 11.00
N THR A 155 -12.98 -14.96 11.00
CA THR A 155 -13.85 -15.81 10.17
C THR A 155 -14.98 -14.99 9.51
N GLY A 156 -15.78 -15.64 8.67
CA GLY A 156 -16.99 -15.07 8.06
C GLY A 156 -16.75 -13.78 7.24
N PRO A 157 -17.68 -12.82 7.26
CA PRO A 157 -17.58 -11.58 6.49
C PRO A 157 -16.40 -10.69 6.87
N LEU A 158 -15.92 -10.76 8.12
CA LEU A 158 -14.72 -10.05 8.55
C LEU A 158 -13.48 -10.60 7.84
N GLN A 159 -13.32 -11.92 7.81
CA GLN A 159 -12.23 -12.58 7.10
C GLN A 159 -12.29 -12.29 5.60
N ALA A 160 -13.49 -12.29 4.99
CA ALA A 160 -13.66 -11.98 3.58
C ALA A 160 -13.16 -10.57 3.23
N ALA A 161 -13.48 -9.56 4.05
CA ALA A 161 -13.01 -8.19 3.84
C ALA A 161 -11.48 -8.07 3.97
N LEU A 162 -10.90 -8.74 4.96
CA LEU A 162 -9.44 -8.78 5.17
C LEU A 162 -8.73 -9.54 4.04
N GLY A 163 -9.36 -10.57 3.48
CA GLY A 163 -8.86 -11.28 2.31
C GLY A 163 -8.76 -10.39 1.07
N GLU A 164 -9.74 -9.53 0.84
CA GLU A 164 -9.69 -8.57 -0.27
C GLU A 164 -8.54 -7.55 -0.12
N LEU A 165 -8.32 -7.05 1.09
CA LEU A 165 -7.16 -6.20 1.41
C LEU A 165 -5.84 -6.95 1.20
N LEU A 166 -5.74 -8.18 1.71
CA LEU A 166 -4.55 -9.02 1.56
C LEU A 166 -4.21 -9.29 0.09
N ILE A 167 -5.21 -9.63 -0.74
CA ILE A 167 -4.99 -9.86 -2.18
C ILE A 167 -4.45 -8.60 -2.85
N ASP A 168 -4.98 -7.42 -2.51
CA ASP A 168 -4.45 -6.16 -3.02
C ASP A 168 -2.98 -5.96 -2.61
N GLU A 169 -2.63 -6.19 -1.34
CA GLU A 169 -1.25 -6.02 -0.85
C GLU A 169 -0.26 -7.01 -1.46
N VAL A 170 -0.64 -8.29 -1.61
CA VAL A 170 0.19 -9.27 -2.30
C VAL A 170 0.44 -8.83 -3.75
N ASN A 171 -0.60 -8.33 -4.43
CA ASN A 171 -0.46 -7.83 -5.80
C ASN A 171 0.43 -6.58 -5.85
N HIS A 172 0.31 -5.65 -4.91
CA HIS A 172 1.15 -4.46 -4.85
C HIS A 172 2.61 -4.82 -4.58
N MET A 173 2.86 -5.64 -3.55
CA MET A 173 4.20 -6.12 -3.18
C MET A 173 4.88 -6.81 -4.37
N THR A 174 4.19 -7.75 -5.04
CA THR A 174 4.75 -8.47 -6.19
C THR A 174 5.04 -7.55 -7.38
N LYS A 175 4.19 -6.56 -7.65
CA LYS A 175 4.43 -5.54 -8.68
C LYS A 175 5.67 -4.70 -8.36
N PHE A 176 5.78 -4.15 -7.14
CA PHE A 176 6.95 -3.35 -6.74
C PHE A 176 8.24 -4.18 -6.70
N TRP A 177 8.17 -5.44 -6.24
CA TRP A 177 9.30 -6.37 -6.31
C TRP A 177 9.73 -6.60 -7.76
N GLY A 178 8.79 -6.89 -8.65
CA GLY A 178 9.03 -7.06 -10.08
C GLY A 178 9.67 -5.81 -10.71
N PHE A 179 9.22 -4.61 -10.33
CA PHE A 179 9.85 -3.35 -10.76
C PHE A 179 11.29 -3.25 -10.29
N GLY A 180 11.56 -3.58 -9.03
CA GLY A 180 12.89 -3.57 -8.46
C GLY A 180 13.84 -4.49 -9.23
N VAL A 181 13.44 -5.74 -9.45
CA VAL A 181 14.23 -6.74 -10.20
C VAL A 181 14.46 -6.28 -11.63
N TRP A 182 13.43 -5.78 -12.32
CA TRP A 182 13.57 -5.33 -13.71
C TRP A 182 14.43 -4.05 -13.85
N ALA A 183 14.24 -3.06 -12.97
CA ALA A 183 14.95 -1.78 -13.05
C ALA A 183 16.40 -1.85 -12.56
N TYR A 184 16.72 -2.84 -11.72
CA TYR A 184 18.02 -3.04 -11.08
C TYR A 184 18.41 -4.54 -11.05
N PRO A 185 18.63 -5.18 -12.21
CA PRO A 185 18.90 -6.62 -12.29
C PRO A 185 20.19 -7.04 -11.56
N ASP A 186 21.17 -6.15 -11.47
CA ASP A 186 22.46 -6.40 -10.81
C ASP A 186 22.43 -6.13 -9.30
N SER A 187 21.25 -6.06 -8.69
CA SER A 187 21.13 -5.82 -7.24
C SER A 187 21.57 -7.06 -6.47
N SER A 188 22.76 -6.97 -5.87
CA SER A 188 23.26 -8.00 -4.97
C SER A 188 22.68 -7.86 -3.56
N LEU A 189 22.65 -8.97 -2.81
CA LEU A 189 22.31 -8.96 -1.38
C LEU A 189 23.15 -7.92 -0.61
N GLY A 190 24.44 -7.77 -0.95
CA GLY A 190 25.32 -6.78 -0.33
C GLY A 190 24.87 -5.33 -0.58
N LYS A 191 24.33 -5.02 -1.76
CA LYS A 191 23.76 -3.70 -2.06
C LYS A 191 22.47 -3.47 -1.27
N ILE A 192 21.60 -4.48 -1.18
CA ILE A 192 20.36 -4.41 -0.38
C ILE A 192 20.70 -4.18 1.10
N SER A 193 21.56 -5.01 1.70
CA SER A 193 21.96 -4.89 3.11
C SER A 193 22.58 -3.53 3.43
N ARG A 194 23.46 -3.02 2.56
CA ARG A 194 24.05 -1.68 2.73
C ARG A 194 22.99 -0.58 2.74
N THR A 195 22.02 -0.65 1.82
CA THR A 195 20.96 0.34 1.74
C THR A 195 20.00 0.27 2.93
N LEU A 196 19.67 -0.93 3.39
CA LEU A 196 18.87 -1.10 4.61
C LEU A 196 19.61 -0.54 5.84
N TYR A 197 20.91 -0.82 5.98
CA TYR A 197 21.71 -0.25 7.06
C TYR A 197 21.73 1.28 7.06
N GLN A 198 21.83 1.91 5.88
CA GLN A 198 21.76 3.36 5.74
C GLN A 198 20.39 3.94 6.12
N ALA A 199 19.31 3.19 5.93
CA ALA A 199 17.95 3.64 6.26
C ALA A 199 17.60 3.50 7.75
N MET A 200 18.33 2.66 8.50
CA MET A 200 18.16 2.47 9.94
C MET A 200 19.03 3.39 10.80
N ARG A 201 19.89 4.20 10.17
CA ARG A 201 20.69 5.24 10.82
C ARG A 201 20.02 6.59 10.66
#